data_AF-A0A9C7VYW2-F1
#
_entry.id   AF-A0A9C7VYW2-F1
#
_cell.length_a   1.000
_cell.length_b   1.000
_cell.length_c   1.000
_cell.angle_alpha   90.00
_cell.angle_beta   90.00
_cell.angle_gamma   90.00
#
_symmetry.space_group_name_H-M   'P 1'
#
loop_
_entity.id
_entity.type
_entity.pdbx_description
1 polymer ?
#
loop_
_entity_poly.entity_id
_entity_poly.type
_entity_poly.pdbx_seq_one_letter_code
_entity_poly.pdbx_strand_id
1 'polypeptide(L)'
;KLYVQNCQTCHQKEGVGETPAPIALRKPGYIPAMPLNETSHAWHHPDEQMVNTILNGTPSTKRMPAGRNKLSVKDAQDIVAYIKSLWSPNILACQGSKHMSAGCAPKGAQRVQTR
;
A
#
# COMPACT_ATOMS: atom_id res chain seq x y z
N LYS A 1 8.11 15.07 0.05
CA LYS A 1 9.30 15.01 0.93
C LYS A 1 9.28 13.80 1.87
N LEU A 2 8.27 13.65 2.73
CA LEU A 2 8.16 12.54 3.69
C LEU A 2 8.24 11.14 3.04
N TYR A 3 7.44 10.89 2.01
CA TYR A 3 7.45 9.60 1.28
C TYR A 3 8.83 9.26 0.70
N VAL A 4 9.48 10.25 0.06
CA VAL A 4 10.82 10.08 -0.54
C VAL A 4 11.84 9.67 0.52
N GLN A 5 11.78 10.29 1.69
CA GLN A 5 12.75 10.07 2.78
C GLN A 5 12.51 8.76 3.53
N ASN A 6 11.27 8.28 3.62
CA ASN A 6 10.92 7.19 4.54
C ASN A 6 10.39 5.93 3.87
N CYS A 7 9.89 6.01 2.64
CA CYS A 7 9.14 4.93 2.00
C CYS A 7 9.73 4.52 0.64
N GLN A 8 10.21 5.50 -0.14
CA GLN A 8 10.60 5.32 -1.53
C GLN A 8 11.75 4.32 -1.72
N THR A 9 12.66 4.17 -0.76
CA THR A 9 13.78 3.23 -0.90
C THR A 9 13.34 1.78 -1.12
N CYS A 10 12.15 1.41 -0.65
CA CYS A 10 11.58 0.08 -0.85
C CYS A 10 10.35 0.13 -1.76
N HIS A 11 9.41 1.04 -1.51
CA HIS A 11 8.17 1.14 -2.28
C HIS A 11 8.32 1.87 -3.63
N GLN A 12 9.53 2.34 -3.93
CA GLN A 12 9.91 3.01 -5.17
C GLN A 12 9.15 4.31 -5.43
N LYS A 13 9.57 5.02 -6.50
CA LYS A 13 8.89 6.23 -6.96
C LYS A 13 7.45 5.87 -7.36
N GLU A 14 6.50 6.76 -7.10
CA GLU A 14 5.08 6.54 -7.45
C GLU A 14 4.46 5.26 -6.86
N GLY A 15 5.04 4.72 -5.79
CA GLY A 15 4.47 3.59 -5.06
C GLY A 15 4.37 2.30 -5.87
N VAL A 16 5.23 2.10 -6.88
CA VAL A 16 5.17 0.90 -7.74
C VAL A 16 5.64 -0.38 -7.05
N GLY A 17 6.23 -0.29 -5.85
CA GLY A 17 6.75 -1.44 -5.12
C GLY A 17 8.11 -1.90 -5.64
N GLU A 18 8.73 -2.84 -4.94
CA GLU A 18 10.01 -3.41 -5.36
C GLU A 18 9.81 -4.59 -6.33
N THR A 19 10.75 -4.76 -7.24
CA THR A 19 10.90 -6.02 -7.97
C THR A 19 11.44 -7.09 -7.02
N PRO A 20 10.74 -8.23 -6.85
CA PRO A 20 11.21 -9.27 -5.94
C PRO A 20 12.55 -9.85 -6.38
N ALA A 21 13.45 -10.09 -5.41
CA ALA A 21 14.70 -10.80 -5.68
C ALA A 21 14.44 -12.21 -6.25
N PRO A 22 15.38 -12.77 -7.05
CA PRO A 22 15.34 -14.17 -7.47
C PRO A 22 15.14 -15.10 -6.28
N ILE A 23 14.34 -16.16 -6.43
CA ILE A 23 13.98 -17.07 -5.34
C ILE A 23 15.21 -17.63 -4.64
N ALA A 24 16.26 -17.97 -5.39
CA ALA A 24 17.52 -18.50 -4.87
C ALA A 24 18.25 -17.54 -3.91
N LEU A 25 17.97 -16.24 -3.95
CA LEU A 25 18.59 -15.21 -3.10
C LEU A 25 17.70 -14.78 -1.93
N ARG A 26 16.46 -15.31 -1.84
CA ARG A 26 15.51 -14.92 -0.79
C ARG A 26 15.90 -15.61 0.51
N LYS A 27 16.04 -14.80 1.57
CA LYS A 27 16.14 -15.32 2.94
C LYS A 27 14.76 -15.76 3.45
N PRO A 28 14.68 -16.69 4.41
CA PRO A 28 13.43 -17.01 5.09
C PRO A 28 12.74 -15.74 5.63
N GLY A 29 11.43 -15.60 5.36
CA GLY A 29 10.67 -14.40 5.74
C GLY A 29 10.83 -13.19 4.80
N TYR A 30 11.43 -13.37 3.62
CA TYR A 30 11.46 -12.33 2.60
C TYR A 30 10.05 -12.06 2.06
N ILE A 31 9.56 -10.85 2.30
CA ILE A 31 8.37 -10.30 1.68
C ILE A 31 8.81 -9.03 0.93
N PRO A 32 8.53 -8.90 -0.38
CA PRO A 32 8.84 -7.70 -1.10
C PRO A 32 7.95 -6.53 -0.66
N ALA A 33 8.48 -5.31 -0.71
CA ALA A 33 7.67 -4.11 -0.58
C ALA A 33 6.63 -4.06 -1.71
N MET A 34 5.37 -4.28 -1.37
CA MET A 34 4.27 -4.29 -2.32
C MET A 34 4.02 -2.90 -2.92
N PRO A 35 3.41 -2.82 -4.11
CA PRO A 35 2.94 -1.55 -4.65
C PRO A 35 1.94 -0.88 -3.70
N LEU A 36 2.12 0.42 -3.49
CA LEU A 36 1.22 1.28 -2.71
C LEU A 36 0.28 2.10 -3.60
N ASN A 37 0.55 2.17 -4.91
CA ASN A 37 -0.37 2.75 -5.87
C ASN A 37 -1.58 1.82 -6.13
N GLU A 38 -2.42 2.18 -7.10
CA GLU A 38 -3.67 1.47 -7.38
C GLU A 38 -3.52 0.04 -7.93
N THR A 39 -2.30 -0.39 -8.28
CA THR A 39 -2.06 -1.70 -8.92
C THR A 39 -2.11 -2.89 -7.97
N SER A 40 -2.22 -2.66 -6.66
CA SER A 40 -2.19 -3.72 -5.65
C SER A 40 -3.10 -3.42 -4.45
N HIS A 41 -2.89 -4.11 -3.33
CA HIS A 41 -3.84 -4.25 -2.23
C HIS A 41 -4.02 -3.02 -1.33
N ALA A 42 -3.13 -2.03 -1.39
CA ALA A 42 -3.08 -0.94 -0.41
C ALA A 42 -4.42 -0.22 -0.21
N TRP A 43 -5.18 0.02 -1.28
CA TRP A 43 -6.47 0.72 -1.23
C TRP A 43 -7.60 -0.10 -0.60
N HIS A 44 -7.44 -1.40 -0.35
CA HIS A 44 -8.42 -2.21 0.38
C HIS A 44 -8.48 -1.83 1.86
N HIS A 45 -7.48 -1.10 2.36
CA HIS A 45 -7.38 -0.68 3.76
C HIS A 45 -7.91 0.75 3.98
N PRO A 46 -8.62 1.01 5.09
CA PRO A 46 -8.96 2.36 5.51
C PRO A 46 -7.70 3.14 5.94
N ASP A 47 -7.77 4.47 5.90
CA ASP A 47 -6.67 5.38 6.23
C ASP A 47 -6.05 5.06 7.60
N GLU A 48 -6.87 4.76 8.61
CA GLU A 48 -6.42 4.42 9.96
C GLU A 48 -5.51 3.19 10.00
N GLN A 49 -5.83 2.16 9.21
CA GLN A 49 -4.99 0.96 9.11
C GLN A 49 -3.68 1.29 8.40
N MET A 50 -3.72 2.09 7.33
CA MET A 50 -2.51 2.51 6.63
C MET A 50 -1.58 3.34 7.54
N VAL A 51 -2.14 4.29 8.30
CA VAL A 51 -1.42 5.09 9.30
C VAL A 51 -0.83 4.18 10.38
N ASN A 52 -1.61 3.22 10.89
CA ASN A 52 -1.14 2.26 11.88
C ASN A 52 0.03 1.42 11.36
N THR A 53 -0.03 0.93 10.12
CA THR A 53 1.08 0.19 9.49
C THR A 53 2.31 1.05 9.30
N ILE A 54 2.17 2.33 8.94
CA ILE A 54 3.32 3.25 8.82
C ILE A 54 3.99 3.46 10.19
N LEU A 55 3.20 3.69 11.24
CA LEU A 55 3.73 3.98 12.56
C LEU A 55 4.29 2.74 13.25
N ASN A 56 3.61 1.61 13.17
CA ASN A 56 3.91 0.41 13.95
C ASN A 56 4.57 -0.71 13.13
N GLY A 57 4.72 -0.53 11.81
CA GLY A 57 5.23 -1.57 10.92
C GLY A 57 4.21 -2.70 10.71
N THR A 58 4.68 -3.86 10.25
CA THR A 58 3.88 -5.08 10.16
C THR A 58 4.62 -6.27 10.78
N PRO A 59 3.95 -7.16 11.53
CA PRO A 59 4.57 -8.37 12.06
C PRO A 59 4.94 -9.36 10.95
N SER A 60 4.34 -9.24 9.75
CA SER A 60 4.58 -10.16 8.64
C SER A 60 6.01 -10.08 8.08
N THR A 61 6.70 -8.94 8.25
CA THR A 61 8.08 -8.80 7.78
C THR A 61 8.86 -7.76 8.57
N LYS A 62 10.14 -8.06 8.83
CA LYS A 62 11.09 -7.09 9.41
C LYS A 62 11.50 -6.00 8.43
N ARG A 63 11.17 -6.13 7.14
CA ARG A 63 11.56 -5.18 6.08
C ARG A 63 10.67 -3.93 6.03
N MET A 64 9.54 -3.95 6.72
CA MET A 64 8.65 -2.79 6.91
C MET A 64 8.65 -2.40 8.39
N PRO A 65 9.69 -1.68 8.85
CA PRO A 65 9.85 -1.33 10.26
C PRO A 65 8.87 -0.24 10.69
N ALA A 66 8.65 -0.16 12.00
CA ALA A 66 7.87 0.90 12.63
C ALA A 66 8.49 2.29 12.40
N GLY A 67 7.70 3.23 11.88
CA GLY A 67 8.08 4.63 11.68
C GLY A 67 7.93 5.52 12.93
N ARG A 68 7.32 5.03 14.01
CA ARG A 68 6.92 5.85 15.18
C ARG A 68 8.06 6.55 15.93
N ASN A 69 9.31 6.09 15.76
CA ASN A 69 10.49 6.79 16.30
C ASN A 69 10.94 7.99 15.45
N LYS A 70 10.36 8.18 14.26
CA LYS A 70 10.78 9.19 13.26
C LYS A 70 9.62 10.02 12.70
N LEU A 71 8.41 9.50 12.75
CA LEU A 71 7.21 10.08 12.14
C LEU A 71 6.16 10.35 13.21
N SER A 72 5.58 11.54 13.19
CA SER A 72 4.37 11.84 13.93
C SER A 72 3.14 11.19 13.28
N VAL A 73 2.01 11.17 14.00
CA VAL A 73 0.73 10.74 13.42
C VAL A 73 0.37 11.60 12.20
N LYS A 74 0.64 12.90 12.26
CA LYS A 74 0.39 13.84 11.17
C LYS A 74 1.27 13.53 9.94
N ASP A 75 2.54 13.20 10.15
CA ASP A 75 3.43 12.79 9.05
C ASP A 75 2.93 11.51 8.38
N ALA A 76 2.46 10.54 9.17
CA ALA A 76 1.88 9.32 8.63
C ALA A 76 0.59 9.58 7.83
N GLN A 77 -0.27 10.47 8.31
CA GLN A 77 -1.46 10.92 7.57
C GLN A 77 -1.08 11.61 6.25
N ASP A 78 -0.05 12.46 6.26
CA ASP A 78 0.44 13.14 5.05
C ASP A 78 1.06 12.16 4.04
N ILE A 79 1.75 11.12 4.53
CA ILE A 79 2.22 10.01 3.69
C ILE A 79 1.04 9.25 3.07
N VAL A 80 0.00 8.93 3.85
CA VAL A 80 -1.21 8.27 3.33
C VAL A 80 -1.91 9.15 2.30
N ALA A 81 -2.03 10.45 2.54
CA ALA A 81 -2.60 11.40 1.58
C ALA A 81 -1.82 11.42 0.26
N TYR A 82 -0.48 11.39 0.32
CA TYR A 82 0.34 11.26 -0.88
C TYR A 82 0.12 9.91 -1.58
N ILE A 83 0.09 8.79 -0.86
CA ILE A 83 -0.18 7.48 -1.45
C ILE A 83 -1.53 7.48 -2.19
N LYS A 84 -2.57 8.04 -1.58
CA LYS A 84 -3.91 8.19 -2.15
C LYS A 84 -3.92 9.05 -3.41
N SER A 85 -3.05 10.06 -3.50
CA SER A 85 -2.92 10.88 -4.71
C SER A 85 -2.41 10.10 -5.93
N LEU A 86 -1.84 8.91 -5.71
CA LEU A 86 -1.41 8.00 -6.79
C LEU A 86 -2.54 7.12 -7.32
N TRP A 87 -3.75 7.23 -6.76
CA TRP A 87 -4.89 6.39 -7.12
C TRP A 87 -5.86 7.15 -8.01
N SER A 88 -6.50 6.44 -8.94
CA SER A 88 -7.58 6.99 -9.74
C SER A 88 -8.81 7.33 -8.89
N PRO A 89 -9.69 8.24 -9.36
CA PRO A 89 -10.92 8.59 -8.66
C PRO A 89 -11.80 7.37 -8.32
N ASN A 90 -11.81 6.35 -9.18
CA ASN A 90 -12.54 5.10 -8.93
C ASN A 90 -12.00 4.34 -7.71
N ILE A 91 -10.67 4.20 -7.63
CA ILE A 91 -10.03 3.49 -6.51
C ILE A 91 -10.18 4.28 -5.20
N LEU A 92 -10.10 5.60 -5.26
CA LEU A 92 -10.40 6.47 -4.12
C LEU A 92 -11.84 6.29 -3.61
N ALA A 93 -12.82 6.20 -4.51
CA ALA A 93 -14.21 5.97 -4.14
C ALA A 93 -14.42 4.58 -3.49
N CYS A 94 -13.56 3.63 -3.81
CA CYS A 94 -13.64 2.22 -3.41
C CYS A 94 -12.71 1.83 -2.26
N GLN A 95 -12.09 2.80 -1.60
CA GLN A 95 -11.13 2.52 -0.54
C GLN A 95 -11.78 1.82 0.67
N GLY A 96 -11.00 0.96 1.34
CA GLY A 96 -11.39 0.37 2.62
C GLY A 96 -12.51 -0.63 2.41
N SER A 97 -13.46 -0.75 3.35
CA SER A 97 -14.60 -1.67 3.23
C SER A 97 -15.44 -1.49 1.95
N LYS A 98 -15.41 -0.29 1.34
CA LYS A 98 -16.11 0.00 0.08
C LYS A 98 -15.64 -0.87 -1.08
N HIS A 99 -14.42 -1.42 -1.05
CA HIS A 99 -13.92 -2.29 -2.12
C HIS A 99 -14.77 -3.53 -2.36
N MET A 100 -15.52 -3.97 -1.35
CA MET A 100 -16.44 -5.11 -1.43
C MET A 100 -17.84 -4.73 -1.93
N SER A 101 -18.10 -3.44 -2.20
CA SER A 101 -19.42 -2.96 -2.63
C SER A 101 -19.64 -3.18 -4.12
N ALA A 102 -20.91 -3.38 -4.51
CA ALA A 102 -21.33 -3.47 -5.90
C ALA A 102 -21.04 -2.14 -6.61
N GLY A 103 -19.97 -2.09 -7.40
CA GLY A 103 -19.46 -0.88 -8.04
C GLY A 103 -17.94 -0.72 -7.94
N CYS A 104 -17.30 -1.44 -7.02
CA CYS A 104 -15.88 -1.34 -6.73
C CYS A 104 -15.06 -2.51 -7.30
N ALA A 105 -15.25 -2.79 -8.59
CA ALA A 105 -14.42 -3.76 -9.30
C ALA A 105 -13.14 -3.09 -9.83
N PRO A 106 -11.95 -3.70 -9.65
CA PRO A 106 -10.74 -3.22 -10.31
C PRO A 106 -10.94 -3.27 -11.84
N LYS A 107 -10.42 -2.28 -12.57
CA LYS A 107 -10.49 -2.23 -14.03
C LYS A 107 -9.93 -3.54 -14.61
N GLY A 108 -10.77 -4.30 -15.32
CA GLY A 108 -10.42 -5.60 -15.89
C GLY A 108 -11.19 -6.79 -15.28
N ALA A 109 -11.81 -6.63 -14.12
CA ALA A 109 -12.73 -7.63 -13.57
C ALA A 109 -14.15 -7.41 -14.11
N GLN A 110 -14.36 -7.66 -15.42
CA GLN A 110 -15.72 -7.88 -15.90
C GLN A 110 -16.24 -9.15 -15.21
N ARG A 111 -17.29 -9.01 -14.39
CA ARG A 111 -18.04 -10.17 -13.91
C ARG A 111 -18.54 -10.90 -15.15
N VAL A 112 -18.01 -12.09 -15.41
CA VAL A 112 -18.65 -13.05 -16.31
C VAL A 112 -20.01 -13.33 -15.68
N GLN A 113 -21.06 -12.76 -16.25
CA GLN A 113 -22.43 -13.11 -15.88
C GLN A 113 -22.64 -14.55 -16.36
N THR A 114 -22.64 -15.49 -15.43
CA THR A 114 -23.14 -16.84 -15.68
C THR A 114 -24.63 -16.71 -15.99
N ARG A 115 -25.02 -17.05 -17.22
CA ARG A 115 -26.42 -17.24 -17.62
C ARG A 115 -27.05 -18.40 -16.87
#